data_AF-A0A962UFZ9-F1
#
_entry.id   AF-A0A962UFZ9-F1
#
_cell.length_a   1.000
_cell.length_b   1.000
_cell.length_c   1.000
_cell.angle_alpha   90.00
_cell.angle_beta   90.00
_cell.angle_gamma   90.00
#
_symmetry.space_group_name_H-M   'P 1'
#
loop_
_entity.id
_entity.type
_entity.pdbx_description
1 polymer ?
#
loop_
_entity_poly.entity_id
_entity_poly.type
_entity_poly.pdbx_seq_one_letter_code
_entity_poly.pdbx_strand_id
1 'polypeptide(L)'
;MNDPDSTTVARIVAEMRRARRLLFITGAGISADSGLPTYRGIGGLYNNELTEENFSIETALSGSMLEAAPHITWKYLHQIENACRGAHFNDAHAII
;
A
#
# COMPACT_ATOMS: atom_id res chain seq x y z
N MET A 1 3.13 17.67 -8.32
CA MET A 1 4.30 16.92 -7.82
C MET A 1 5.51 17.55 -8.47
N ASN A 2 6.56 17.91 -7.73
CA ASN A 2 7.76 18.50 -8.35
C ASN A 2 8.52 17.41 -9.10
N ASP A 3 9.06 17.73 -10.26
CA ASP A 3 9.93 16.81 -10.99
C ASP A 3 11.14 16.43 -10.12
N PRO A 4 11.59 15.17 -10.14
CA PRO A 4 12.74 14.75 -9.36
C PRO A 4 14.00 15.51 -9.81
N ASP A 5 14.82 15.93 -8.84
CA ASP A 5 16.10 16.58 -9.12
C ASP A 5 17.03 15.64 -9.89
N SER A 6 17.32 16.01 -11.14
CA SER A 6 18.15 15.22 -12.06
C SER A 6 19.56 14.92 -11.51
N THR A 7 20.13 15.82 -10.70
CA THR A 7 21.44 15.61 -10.07
C THR A 7 21.37 14.47 -9.05
N THR A 8 20.33 14.46 -8.22
CA THR A 8 20.07 13.40 -7.24
C THR A 8 19.83 12.06 -7.94
N VAL A 9 19.04 12.03 -9.01
CA VAL A 9 18.79 10.80 -9.80
C VAL A 9 20.09 10.23 -10.36
N ALA A 10 20.93 11.06 -10.99
CA ALA A 10 22.20 10.61 -11.55
C ALA A 10 23.14 10.00 -10.49
N ARG A 11 23.16 10.57 -9.28
CA ARG A 11 23.92 10.03 -8.15
C ARG A 11 23.41 8.65 -7.71
N ILE A 12 22.09 8.48 -7.59
CA ILE A 12 21.48 7.20 -7.24
C ILE A 12 21.85 6.13 -8.28
N VAL A 13 21.74 6.45 -9.57
CA VAL A 13 22.11 5.52 -10.66
C VAL A 13 23.57 5.09 -10.57
N ALA A 14 24.49 6.01 -10.26
CA ALA A 14 25.91 5.69 -10.12
C ALA A 14 26.18 4.71 -8.97
N GLU A 15 25.51 4.89 -7.82
CA GLU A 15 25.63 3.99 -6.68
C GLU A 15 24.99 2.62 -6.95
N MET A 16 23.80 2.59 -7.59
CA MET A 16 23.15 1.35 -7.99
C MET A 16 24.00 0.51 -8.95
N ARG A 17 24.72 1.14 -9.90
CA ARG A 17 25.62 0.44 -10.83
C ARG A 17 26.81 -0.25 -10.14
N ARG A 18 27.24 0.26 -8.99
CA ARG A 18 28.35 -0.32 -8.21
C ARG A 18 27.87 -1.37 -7.21
N ALA A 19 26.59 -1.35 -6.83
CA ALA A 19 26.02 -2.27 -5.87
C ALA A 19 25.97 -3.70 -6.45
N ARG A 20 26.47 -4.67 -5.68
CA ARG A 20 26.36 -6.11 -6.04
C ARG A 20 25.08 -6.75 -5.52
N ARG A 21 24.41 -6.12 -4.55
CA ARG A 21 23.19 -6.57 -3.88
C ARG A 21 22.35 -5.34 -3.57
N LEU A 22 21.12 -5.32 -4.06
CA LEU A 22 20.15 -4.25 -3.82
C LEU A 22 19.01 -4.83 -2.98
N LEU A 23 18.54 -4.05 -2.01
CA LEU A 23 17.34 -4.34 -1.23
C LEU A 23 16.32 -3.24 -1.54
N PHE A 24 15.17 -3.64 -2.06
CA PHE A 24 14.02 -2.75 -2.23
C PHE A 24 13.06 -2.98 -1.07
N ILE A 25 12.76 -1.92 -0.32
CA ILE A 25 11.71 -1.93 0.70
C ILE A 25 10.57 -1.08 0.14
N THR A 26 9.43 -1.72 -0.11
CA THR A 26 8.25 -1.07 -0.67
C THR A 26 7.13 -1.01 0.37
N GLY A 27 6.13 -0.18 0.10
CA GLY A 27 4.87 -0.15 0.84
C GLY A 27 3.71 -0.03 -0.14
N ALA A 28 2.48 0.09 0.38
CA ALA A 28 1.26 0.15 -0.44
C ALA A 28 1.29 1.22 -1.55
N GLY A 29 2.07 2.31 -1.36
CA GLY A 29 2.22 3.37 -2.35
C GLY A 29 2.75 2.90 -3.71
N ILE A 30 3.55 1.82 -3.77
CA ILE A 30 4.02 1.30 -5.07
C ILE A 30 2.87 0.77 -5.93
N SER A 31 1.77 0.37 -5.32
CA SER A 31 0.59 -0.17 -6.00
C SER A 31 -0.52 0.86 -6.25
N ALA A 32 -0.30 2.12 -5.88
CA ALA A 32 -1.25 3.20 -6.18
C ALA A 32 -1.50 3.32 -7.70
N ASP A 33 -0.43 3.22 -8.51
CA ASP A 33 -0.52 3.26 -9.97
C ASP A 33 -1.14 1.99 -10.58
N SER A 34 -1.34 0.94 -9.77
CA SER A 34 -2.12 -0.25 -10.14
C SER A 34 -3.62 -0.08 -9.87
N GLY A 35 -4.05 1.11 -9.44
CA GLY A 35 -5.45 1.38 -9.06
C GLY A 35 -5.85 0.83 -7.69
N LEU A 36 -4.89 0.33 -6.90
CA LEU A 36 -5.19 -0.15 -5.55
C LEU A 36 -5.30 1.03 -4.58
N PRO A 37 -6.31 1.03 -3.68
CA PRO A 37 -6.36 2.02 -2.63
C PRO A 37 -5.13 1.86 -1.75
N THR A 38 -4.43 2.95 -1.50
CA THR A 38 -3.41 2.93 -0.45
C THR A 38 -4.09 2.84 0.89
N TYR A 39 -3.35 2.37 1.87
CA TYR A 39 -3.79 2.45 3.24
C TYR A 39 -4.04 3.92 3.63
N ARG A 40 -3.04 4.81 3.49
CA ARG A 40 -3.13 6.25 3.85
C ARG A 40 -3.13 7.14 2.59
N GLY A 41 -3.84 8.27 2.61
CA GLY A 41 -3.85 9.27 1.51
C GLY A 41 -5.19 9.38 0.78
N ILE A 42 -5.25 10.24 -0.26
CA ILE A 42 -6.47 10.48 -1.06
C ILE A 42 -6.94 9.17 -1.70
N GLY A 43 -8.18 8.74 -1.40
CA GLY A 43 -8.73 7.48 -1.87
C GLY A 43 -8.29 6.25 -1.05
N GLY A 44 -7.58 6.47 0.04
CA GLY A 44 -7.11 5.39 0.91
C GLY A 44 -8.15 4.92 1.91
N LEU A 45 -8.01 3.67 2.35
CA LEU A 45 -8.88 3.04 3.35
C LEU A 45 -8.87 3.79 4.71
N TYR A 46 -7.81 4.56 5.00
CA TYR A 46 -7.60 5.34 6.23
C TYR A 46 -7.98 6.83 6.13
N ASN A 47 -8.94 7.21 5.28
CA ASN A 47 -9.33 8.62 5.11
C ASN A 47 -10.13 9.22 6.30
N ASN A 48 -9.73 8.92 7.54
CA ASN A 48 -10.38 9.33 8.80
C ASN A 48 -11.85 8.91 8.94
N GLU A 49 -12.34 8.03 8.08
CA GLU A 49 -13.66 7.44 8.25
C GLU A 49 -13.52 6.20 9.13
N LEU A 50 -14.24 6.21 10.24
CA LEU A 50 -14.40 5.00 11.03
C LEU A 50 -15.17 3.97 10.20
N THR A 51 -14.95 2.70 10.51
CA THR A 51 -15.82 1.62 10.04
C THR A 51 -17.27 1.89 10.44
N GLU A 52 -18.22 1.15 9.86
CA GLU A 52 -19.63 1.25 10.26
C GLU A 52 -19.82 0.95 11.76
N GLU A 53 -18.91 0.17 12.34
CA GLU A 53 -18.82 -0.20 13.75
C GLU A 53 -18.01 0.78 14.61
N ASN A 54 -17.63 1.94 14.06
CA ASN A 54 -16.85 3.00 14.73
C ASN A 54 -15.42 2.59 15.15
N PHE A 55 -14.81 1.64 14.43
CA PHE A 55 -13.41 1.26 14.63
C PHE A 55 -12.51 1.88 13.56
N SER A 56 -11.22 2.03 13.85
CA SER A 56 -10.24 2.20 12.78
C SER A 56 -10.12 0.88 12.00
N ILE A 57 -9.77 0.93 10.72
CA ILE A 57 -9.58 -0.30 9.94
C ILE A 57 -8.37 -1.12 10.46
N GLU A 58 -7.34 -0.52 11.10
CA GLU A 58 -6.33 -1.31 11.85
C GLU A 58 -6.94 -2.09 13.00
N THR A 59 -7.87 -1.48 13.74
CA THR A 59 -8.56 -2.13 14.85
C THR A 59 -9.47 -3.24 14.32
N ALA A 60 -10.23 -2.98 13.25
CA ALA A 60 -11.10 -3.97 12.62
C ALA A 60 -10.33 -5.19 12.08
N LEU A 61 -9.09 -5.00 11.63
CA LEU A 61 -8.22 -6.05 11.10
C LEU A 61 -7.24 -6.63 12.15
N SER A 62 -7.33 -6.21 13.41
CA SER A 62 -6.44 -6.69 14.46
C SER A 62 -6.75 -8.13 14.86
N GLY A 63 -5.74 -8.84 15.40
CA GLY A 63 -5.92 -10.19 15.92
C GLY A 63 -6.92 -10.27 17.08
N SER A 64 -6.94 -9.27 17.96
CA SER A 64 -7.93 -9.18 19.04
C SER A 64 -9.35 -9.00 18.52
N MET A 65 -9.55 -8.25 17.43
CA MET A 65 -10.86 -8.15 16.78
C MET A 65 -11.26 -9.47 16.12
N LEU A 66 -10.31 -10.18 15.48
CA LEU A 66 -10.59 -11.48 14.89
C LEU A 66 -11.05 -12.50 15.95
N GLU A 67 -10.45 -12.47 17.14
CA GLU A 67 -10.84 -13.32 18.27
C GLU A 67 -12.20 -12.93 18.86
N ALA A 68 -12.41 -11.63 19.11
CA ALA A 68 -13.61 -11.14 19.80
C ALA A 68 -14.84 -11.06 18.88
N ALA A 69 -14.66 -10.69 17.62
CA ALA A 69 -15.72 -10.42 16.65
C ALA A 69 -15.25 -10.72 15.21
N PRO A 70 -15.03 -12.01 14.86
CA PRO A 70 -14.44 -12.41 13.58
C PRO A 70 -15.22 -11.90 12.35
N HIS A 71 -16.53 -11.74 12.47
CA HIS A 71 -17.39 -11.22 11.40
C HIS A 71 -17.00 -9.79 10.97
N ILE A 72 -16.53 -8.95 11.90
CA ILE A 72 -16.06 -7.58 11.58
C ILE A 72 -14.78 -7.67 10.76
N THR A 73 -13.80 -8.45 11.22
CA THR A 73 -12.54 -8.64 10.48
C THR A 73 -12.79 -9.20 9.09
N TRP A 74 -13.64 -10.22 8.96
CA TRP A 74 -13.97 -10.83 7.66
C TRP A 74 -14.70 -9.88 6.72
N LYS A 75 -15.64 -9.06 7.23
CA LYS A 75 -16.32 -8.03 6.43
C LYS A 75 -15.32 -7.10 5.76
N TYR A 76 -14.34 -6.61 6.51
CA TYR A 76 -13.36 -5.66 6.02
C TYR A 76 -12.27 -6.29 5.14
N LEU A 77 -11.84 -7.52 5.45
CA LEU A 77 -10.97 -8.27 4.54
C LEU A 77 -11.64 -8.50 3.18
N HIS A 78 -12.93 -8.81 3.15
CA HIS A 78 -13.68 -8.97 1.90
C HIS A 78 -13.77 -7.66 1.10
N GLN A 79 -13.99 -6.52 1.75
CA GLN A 79 -13.99 -5.21 1.07
C GLN A 79 -12.62 -4.88 0.45
N ILE A 80 -11.53 -5.16 1.17
CA ILE A 80 -10.16 -4.99 0.68
C ILE A 80 -9.90 -5.90 -0.53
N GLU A 81 -10.27 -7.19 -0.42
CA GLU A 81 -10.13 -8.14 -1.53
C GLU A 81 -10.89 -7.67 -2.76
N ASN A 82 -12.13 -7.21 -2.59
CA ASN A 82 -12.95 -6.75 -3.70
C ASN A 82 -12.33 -5.54 -4.42
N ALA A 83 -11.71 -4.62 -3.67
CA ALA A 83 -10.97 -3.50 -4.23
C ALA A 83 -9.69 -3.93 -4.98
N CYS A 84 -9.15 -5.12 -4.69
CA CYS A 84 -7.99 -5.67 -5.39
C CYS A 84 -8.34 -6.43 -6.69
N ARG A 85 -9.62 -6.73 -6.94
CA ARG A 85 -10.01 -7.53 -8.11
C ARG A 85 -9.69 -6.81 -9.42
N GLY A 86 -9.01 -7.51 -10.33
CA GLY A 86 -8.65 -6.98 -11.64
C GLY A 86 -7.44 -6.04 -11.64
N ALA A 87 -6.84 -5.76 -10.47
CA ALA A 87 -5.57 -5.04 -10.41
C ALA A 87 -4.44 -5.92 -10.95
N HIS A 88 -3.49 -5.28 -11.62
CA HIS A 88 -2.29 -5.91 -12.16
C HIS A 88 -1.03 -5.18 -11.67
N PHE A 89 0.12 -5.83 -11.80
CA PHE A 89 1.40 -5.18 -11.53
C PHE A 89 1.58 -3.96 -12.45
N ASN A 90 2.20 -2.90 -11.92
CA ASN A 90 2.59 -1.73 -12.70
C ASN A 90 4.10 -1.73 -12.99
N ASP A 91 4.59 -0.71 -13.68
CA ASP A 91 5.99 -0.60 -14.10
C ASP A 91 6.98 -0.70 -12.92
N ALA A 92 6.65 -0.13 -11.76
CA ALA A 92 7.53 -0.20 -10.59
C ALA A 92 7.71 -1.65 -10.11
N HIS A 93 6.65 -2.46 -10.16
CA HIS A 93 6.72 -3.89 -9.83
C HIS A 93 7.46 -4.71 -10.89
N ALA A 94 7.43 -4.29 -12.16
CA ALA A 94 8.13 -4.97 -13.24
C ALA A 94 9.65 -4.71 -13.22
N ILE A 95 10.05 -3.56 -12.67
CA ILE A 95 11.45 -3.12 -12.58
C ILE A 95 12.18 -3.77 -11.40
N ILE A 96 11.51 -3.95 -10.25
CA ILE A 96 12.08 -4.53 -9.03
C ILE A 96 12.02 -6.05 -9.03
#